data_AF-A0A059WTL2-F1
#
_entry.id   AF-A0A059WTL2-F1
#
_cell.length_a   1.000
_cell.length_b   1.000
_cell.length_c   1.000
_cell.angle_alpha   90.00
_cell.angle_beta   90.00
_cell.angle_gamma   90.00
#
_symmetry.space_group_name_H-M   'P 1'
#
loop_
_entity.id
_entity.type
_entity.pdbx_description
1 polymer ?
#
loop_
_entity_poly.entity_id
_entity_poly.type
_entity_poly.pdbx_seq_one_letter_code
_entity_poly.pdbx_strand_id
1 'polypeptide(L)'
;RPGADVVGDETFIKQLDKEEINFDVLVATPQYMPKLGKYARLLGPRGLMPNPKSGTVATDVAKAVTEAKAGKVEYRVDKQSIVHLAVGKVSFGEAKLEQNARRALRQPAITKAYEP
;
A
#
# COMPACT_ATOMS: atom_id res chain seq x y z
N ARG A 1 19.67 1.57 1.89
CA ARG A 1 19.26 2.52 0.82
C ARG A 1 17.92 3.14 1.23
N PRO A 2 17.76 4.45 0.98
CA PRO A 2 16.75 5.34 1.56
C PRO A 2 15.33 4.86 1.24
N GLY A 3 14.34 5.20 2.05
CA GLY A 3 12.94 4.92 1.69
C GLY A 3 11.97 4.74 2.85
N ALA A 4 12.32 5.16 4.06
CA ALA A 4 11.33 5.46 5.08
C ALA A 4 11.91 6.54 5.97
N ASP A 5 11.69 7.80 5.60
CA ASP A 5 11.84 8.89 6.54
C ASP A 5 10.66 8.79 7.51
N VAL A 6 10.96 8.39 8.74
CA VAL A 6 10.01 8.55 9.85
C VAL A 6 10.00 10.04 10.16
N VAL A 7 9.15 10.79 9.45
CA VAL A 7 9.03 12.23 9.64
C VAL A 7 8.16 12.48 10.87
N GLY A 8 8.69 13.23 11.82
CA GLY A 8 7.96 13.65 13.01
C GLY A 8 6.71 14.46 12.69
N ASP A 9 5.71 14.31 13.56
CA ASP A 9 4.35 14.87 13.58
C ASP A 9 4.23 16.29 12.98
N GLU A 10 5.11 17.20 13.40
CA GLU A 10 5.00 18.63 13.12
C GLU A 10 5.69 19.06 11.82
N THR A 11 6.82 18.44 11.49
CA THR A 11 7.57 18.74 10.26
C THR A 11 6.79 18.25 9.04
N PHE A 12 6.14 17.09 9.16
CA PHE A 12 5.32 16.51 8.10
C PHE A 12 4.08 17.34 7.79
N ILE A 13 3.37 17.81 8.82
CA ILE A 13 2.18 18.66 8.64
C ILE A 13 2.55 19.98 7.95
N LYS A 14 3.71 20.57 8.27
CA LYS A 14 4.22 21.77 7.60
C LYS A 14 4.54 21.54 6.11
N GLN A 15 4.98 20.35 5.72
CA GLN A 15 5.19 20.01 4.31
C GLN A 15 3.86 19.86 3.57
N LEU A 16 2.88 19.21 4.19
CA LEU A 16 1.52 19.10 3.63
C LEU A 16 0.84 20.46 3.47
N ASP A 17 1.06 21.39 4.41
CA ASP A 17 0.56 22.76 4.34
C ASP A 17 1.17 23.55 3.17
N LYS A 18 2.42 23.25 2.82
CA LYS A 18 3.12 23.78 1.65
C LYS A 18 2.80 23.01 0.35
N GLU A 19 1.91 22.03 0.40
CA GLU A 19 1.55 21.14 -0.70
C GLU A 19 2.76 20.36 -1.29
N GLU A 20 3.82 20.21 -0.50
CA GLU A 20 5.04 19.52 -0.90
C GLU A 20 4.90 18.03 -0.60
N ILE A 21 4.79 17.21 -1.66
CA ILE A 21 4.64 15.76 -1.56
C ILE A 21 5.85 15.07 -2.19
N ASN A 22 6.67 14.47 -1.33
CA ASN A 22 7.88 13.71 -1.70
C ASN A 22 7.83 12.27 -1.18
N PHE A 23 6.67 11.61 -1.31
CA PHE A 23 6.50 10.21 -0.88
C PHE A 23 5.44 9.49 -1.72
N ASP A 24 5.59 8.16 -1.84
CA ASP A 24 4.67 7.28 -2.57
C ASP A 24 3.64 6.58 -1.66
N VAL A 25 3.97 6.41 -0.37
CA VAL A 25 3.10 5.74 0.61
C VAL A 25 3.16 6.50 1.93
N LEU A 26 1.99 6.91 2.42
CA LEU A 26 1.84 7.47 3.76
C LEU A 26 1.29 6.39 4.70
N VAL A 27 2.01 6.13 5.79
CA VAL A 27 1.55 5.26 6.89
C VAL A 27 1.26 6.15 8.10
N ALA A 28 0.09 5.97 8.70
CA ALA A 28 -0.35 6.78 9.84
C ALA A 28 -0.94 5.92 10.96
N THR A 29 -0.87 6.42 12.19
CA THR A 29 -1.61 5.82 13.31
C THR A 29 -3.08 6.27 13.28
N PRO A 30 -4.02 5.49 13.84
CA PRO A 30 -5.44 5.87 13.88
C PRO A 30 -5.70 7.23 14.54
N GLN A 31 -4.89 7.57 15.55
CA GLN A 31 -4.96 8.85 16.27
C GLN A 31 -4.64 10.05 15.36
N TYR A 32 -3.92 9.82 14.27
CA TYR A 32 -3.49 10.85 13.32
C TYR A 32 -4.47 11.13 12.19
N MET A 33 -5.41 10.21 11.94
CA MET A 33 -6.41 10.32 10.88
C MET A 33 -7.27 11.61 10.94
N PRO A 34 -7.71 12.10 12.11
CA PRO A 34 -8.48 13.35 12.20
C PRO A 34 -7.69 14.56 11.72
N LYS A 35 -6.38 14.62 12.00
CA LYS A 35 -5.49 15.69 11.52
C LYS A 35 -5.31 15.63 10.00
N LEU A 36 -5.13 14.42 9.46
CA LEU A 36 -4.98 14.18 8.02
C LEU A 36 -6.25 14.45 7.22
N GLY A 37 -7.43 14.45 7.85
CA GLY A 37 -8.70 14.75 7.20
C GLY A 37 -8.73 16.12 6.51
N LYS A 38 -7.99 17.12 7.02
CA LYS A 38 -7.86 18.45 6.38
C LYS A 38 -7.18 18.38 5.01
N TYR A 39 -6.31 17.40 4.80
CA TYR A 39 -5.54 17.21 3.57
C TYR A 39 -6.18 16.18 2.63
N ALA A 40 -7.42 15.75 2.88
CA ALA A 40 -8.11 14.77 2.04
C ALA A 40 -8.22 15.20 0.57
N ARG A 41 -8.38 16.50 0.30
CA ARG A 41 -8.41 17.06 -1.06
C ARG A 41 -7.06 17.00 -1.77
N LEU A 42 -5.96 17.03 -1.02
CA LEU A 42 -4.59 16.96 -1.54
C LEU A 42 -4.14 15.50 -1.73
N LEU A 43 -4.39 14.65 -0.72
CA LEU A 43 -3.91 13.26 -0.68
C LEU A 43 -4.84 12.29 -1.43
N GLY A 44 -6.14 12.56 -1.47
CA GLY A 44 -7.16 11.68 -2.03
C GLY A 44 -7.00 11.43 -3.54
N PRO A 45 -6.98 12.46 -4.39
CA PRO A 45 -6.81 12.29 -5.85
C PRO A 45 -5.51 11.61 -6.24
N ARG A 46 -4.48 11.69 -5.39
CA ARG A 46 -3.16 11.09 -5.61
C ARG A 46 -3.06 9.66 -5.06
N GLY A 47 -4.11 9.14 -4.42
CA GLY A 47 -4.12 7.80 -3.81
C GLY A 47 -3.21 7.67 -2.58
N LEU A 48 -2.77 8.79 -2.00
CA LEU A 48 -1.80 8.82 -0.90
C LEU A 48 -2.46 8.83 0.48
N MET A 49 -3.78 8.91 0.55
CA MET A 49 -4.51 8.94 1.82
C MET A 49 -4.43 7.57 2.52
N PRO A 50 -3.98 7.50 3.79
CA PRO A 50 -3.85 6.23 4.49
C PRO A 50 -5.22 5.58 4.72
N ASN A 51 -5.28 4.26 4.59
CA ASN A 51 -6.51 3.48 4.66
C ASN A 51 -6.29 2.19 5.49
N PRO A 52 -7.20 1.85 6.44
CA PRO A 52 -7.13 0.58 7.16
C PRO A 52 -7.12 -0.65 6.24
N LYS A 53 -7.81 -0.59 5.09
CA LYS A 53 -7.89 -1.72 4.14
C LYS A 53 -6.54 -2.03 3.48
N SER A 54 -5.79 -1.00 3.11
CA SER A 54 -4.44 -1.18 2.56
C SER A 54 -3.42 -1.57 3.64
N GLY A 55 -3.75 -1.36 4.92
CA GLY A 55 -2.84 -1.59 6.04
C GLY A 55 -1.90 -0.41 6.29
N THR A 56 -2.18 0.75 5.68
CA THR A 56 -1.42 1.99 5.91
C THR A 56 -1.96 2.80 7.09
N VAL A 57 -3.00 2.30 7.76
CA VAL A 57 -3.38 2.74 9.11
C VAL A 57 -3.04 1.62 10.09
N ALA A 58 -2.04 1.84 10.94
CA ALA A 58 -1.55 0.84 11.88
C ALA A 58 -1.06 1.47 13.18
N THR A 59 -1.22 0.76 14.30
CA THR A 59 -0.61 1.13 15.58
C THR A 59 0.90 0.88 15.58
N ASP A 60 1.34 -0.21 14.93
CA ASP A 60 2.74 -0.52 14.72
C ASP A 60 3.22 0.01 13.35
N VAL A 61 3.75 1.23 13.37
CA VAL A 61 4.20 1.93 12.16
C VAL A 61 5.41 1.22 11.52
N ALA A 62 6.33 0.69 12.34
CA ALA A 62 7.54 0.05 11.84
C ALA A 62 7.22 -1.22 11.04
N LYS A 63 6.31 -2.05 11.56
CA LYS A 63 5.82 -3.22 10.86
C LYS A 63 5.07 -2.84 9.59
N ALA A 64 4.16 -1.87 9.66
CA ALA A 64 3.37 -1.43 8.51
C ALA A 64 4.25 -0.84 7.38
N VAL A 65 5.31 -0.10 7.72
CA VAL A 65 6.30 0.38 6.73
C VAL A 65 7.03 -0.78 6.06
N THR A 66 7.40 -1.81 6.83
CA THR A 66 8.07 -3.00 6.29
C THR A 66 7.15 -3.77 5.34
N GLU A 67 5.88 -3.93 5.72
CA GLU A 67 4.86 -4.59 4.88
C GLU A 67 4.53 -3.77 3.62
N ALA A 68 4.47 -2.44 3.73
CA ALA A 68 4.26 -1.54 2.59
C ALA A 68 5.44 -1.64 1.60
N LYS A 69 6.68 -1.69 2.10
CA LYS A 69 7.88 -1.89 1.27
C LYS A 69 7.93 -3.25 0.60
N ALA A 70 7.37 -4.28 1.24
CA ALA A 70 7.33 -5.63 0.68
C ALA A 70 6.41 -5.76 -0.55
N GLY A 71 5.65 -4.71 -0.88
CA GLY A 71 4.76 -4.66 -2.04
C GLY A 71 3.52 -5.50 -1.77
N LYS A 72 2.46 -4.87 -1.27
CA LYS A 72 1.16 -5.53 -1.12
C LYS A 72 0.53 -5.64 -2.51
N VAL A 73 0.37 -6.87 -3.00
CA VAL A 73 -0.31 -7.12 -4.27
C VAL A 73 -1.81 -7.14 -4.00
N GLU A 74 -2.52 -6.10 -4.44
CA GLU A 74 -3.97 -6.05 -4.37
C GLU A 74 -4.57 -6.97 -5.44
N TYR A 75 -5.47 -7.86 -5.02
CA TYR A 75 -6.29 -8.69 -5.91
C TYR A 75 -7.75 -8.32 -5.72
N ARG A 76 -8.55 -8.42 -6.78
CA ARG A 76 -10.00 -8.21 -6.73
C ARG A 76 -10.71 -9.51 -7.09
N VAL A 77 -11.81 -9.79 -6.39
CA VAL A 77 -12.69 -10.92 -6.70
C VAL A 77 -13.96 -10.34 -7.33
N ASP A 78 -14.29 -10.79 -8.53
CA ASP A 78 -15.55 -10.43 -9.18
C ASP A 78 -16.73 -11.28 -8.65
N LYS A 79 -17.96 -10.87 -8.95
CA LYS A 79 -19.20 -11.61 -8.64
C LYS A 79 -19.21 -13.04 -9.17
N GLN A 80 -18.44 -13.34 -10.23
CA GLN A 80 -18.27 -14.69 -10.75
C GLN A 80 -17.18 -15.51 -10.02
N SER A 81 -16.69 -15.05 -8.87
CA SER A 81 -15.61 -15.67 -8.09
C SER A 81 -14.27 -15.77 -8.84
N ILE A 82 -14.05 -14.90 -9.82
CA ILE A 82 -12.79 -14.81 -10.56
C ILE A 82 -11.86 -13.82 -9.85
N VAL A 83 -10.64 -14.27 -9.55
CA VAL A 83 -9.58 -13.44 -8.97
C VAL A 83 -8.81 -12.74 -10.09
N HIS A 84 -8.89 -11.41 -10.14
CA HIS A 84 -8.08 -10.60 -11.05
C HIS A 84 -6.83 -10.10 -10.31
N LEU A 85 -5.66 -10.43 -10.86
CA LEU A 85 -4.37 -10.06 -10.29
C LEU A 85 -3.34 -9.75 -11.38
N ALA A 86 -2.76 -8.55 -11.34
CA ALA A 86 -1.65 -8.20 -12.21
C ALA A 86 -0.32 -8.70 -11.61
N VAL A 87 0.41 -9.53 -12.35
CA VAL A 87 1.70 -10.11 -11.91
C VAL A 87 2.93 -9.26 -12.30
N GLY A 88 2.74 -8.22 -13.11
CA GLY A 88 3.80 -7.28 -13.51
C GLY A 88 3.54 -6.62 -14.86
N LYS A 89 4.54 -5.92 -15.39
CA LYS A 89 4.56 -5.35 -16.74
C LYS A 89 5.47 -6.17 -17.64
N VAL A 90 5.23 -6.17 -18.96
CA VAL A 90 6.10 -6.83 -19.96
C VAL A 90 7.56 -6.41 -19.81
N SER A 91 7.79 -5.15 -19.44
CA SER A 91 9.12 -4.56 -19.19
C SER A 91 9.91 -5.21 -18.05
N PHE A 92 9.31 -6.09 -17.23
CA PHE A 92 9.99 -6.73 -16.11
C PHE A 92 10.86 -7.92 -16.54
N GLY A 93 10.66 -8.45 -17.75
CA GLY A 93 11.35 -9.63 -18.24
C GLY A 93 10.79 -10.94 -17.68
N GLU A 94 11.03 -12.04 -18.40
CA GLU A 94 10.41 -13.34 -18.16
C GLU A 94 10.63 -13.87 -16.74
N ALA A 95 11.88 -13.87 -16.26
CA ALA A 95 12.22 -14.43 -14.95
C ALA A 95 11.47 -13.76 -13.78
N LYS A 96 11.29 -12.44 -13.83
CA LYS A 96 10.56 -11.69 -12.79
C LYS A 96 9.07 -11.93 -12.88
N LEU A 97 8.52 -12.01 -14.11
CA LEU A 97 7.10 -12.33 -14.31
C LEU A 97 6.78 -13.74 -13.82
N GLU A 98 7.63 -14.73 -14.11
CA GLU A 98 7.46 -16.10 -13.61
C GLU A 98 7.50 -16.15 -12.09
N GLN A 99 8.49 -15.49 -11.47
CA GLN A 99 8.61 -15.43 -10.01
C GLN A 99 7.37 -14.81 -9.37
N ASN A 100 6.87 -13.70 -9.92
CA ASN A 100 5.69 -13.02 -9.42
C ASN A 100 4.43 -13.88 -9.57
N ALA A 101 4.26 -14.57 -10.72
CA ALA A 101 3.14 -15.47 -10.94
C ALA A 101 3.15 -16.65 -9.95
N ARG A 102 4.31 -17.28 -9.73
CA ARG A 102 4.46 -18.34 -8.72
C ARG A 102 4.21 -17.85 -7.30
N ARG A 103 4.58 -16.60 -6.99
CA ARG A 103 4.31 -15.99 -5.67
C ARG A 103 2.82 -15.71 -5.49
N ALA A 104 2.14 -15.22 -6.52
CA ALA A 104 0.70 -15.00 -6.53
C ALA A 104 -0.09 -16.29 -6.24
N LEU A 105 0.22 -17.39 -6.93
CA LEU A 105 -0.48 -18.68 -6.75
C LEU A 105 -0.33 -19.27 -5.34
N ARG A 106 0.81 -19.00 -4.67
CA ARG A 106 1.12 -19.49 -3.32
C ARG A 106 0.60 -18.58 -2.20
N GLN A 107 -0.03 -17.46 -2.54
CA GLN A 107 -0.59 -16.56 -1.54
C GLN A 107 -1.79 -17.25 -0.86
N PRO A 108 -1.79 -17.45 0.47
CA PRO A 108 -2.83 -18.23 1.17
C PRO A 108 -4.26 -17.74 0.92
N ALA A 109 -4.40 -16.44 0.67
CA ALA A 109 -5.68 -15.79 0.39
C ALA A 109 -6.26 -16.16 -1.00
N ILE A 110 -5.41 -16.63 -1.93
CA ILE A 110 -5.80 -17.15 -3.25
C ILE A 110 -5.97 -18.67 -3.17
N THR A 111 -5.13 -19.37 -2.39
CA THR A 111 -5.16 -20.83 -2.27
C THR A 111 -6.37 -21.34 -1.47
N LYS A 112 -6.88 -20.59 -0.48
CA LYS A 112 -8.12 -20.94 0.27
C LYS A 112 -9.42 -20.90 -0.57
N ALA A 113 -9.39 -20.35 -1.79
CA ALA A 113 -10.53 -20.40 -2.70
C ALA A 113 -10.63 -21.74 -3.46
N TYR A 114 -9.67 -22.65 -3.26
CA TYR A 114 -9.62 -23.98 -3.83
C TYR A 114 -9.38 -24.99 -2.70
N GLU A 115 -10.38 -25.21 -1.87
CA GLU A 115 -10.50 -26.46 -1.08
C GLU A 115 -11.64 -27.28 -1.74
N PRO A 116 -11.40 -28.56 -2.10
CA PRO A 116 -12.44 -29.45 -2.62
C PRO A 116 -13.54 -29.75 -1.60
#